data_AF-A0A6N7ITJ5-F1
#
_entry.id   AF-A0A6N7ITJ5-F1
#
_cell.length_a   1.000
_cell.length_b   1.000
_cell.length_c   1.000
_cell.angle_alpha   90.00
_cell.angle_beta   90.00
_cell.angle_gamma   90.00
#
_symmetry.space_group_name_H-M   'P 1'
#
loop_
_entity.id
_entity.type
_entity.pdbx_description
1 polymer ?
#
loop_
_entity_poly.entity_id
_entity_poly.type
_entity_poly.pdbx_seq_one_letter_code
_entity_poly.pdbx_strand_id
1 'polypeptide(L)'
;MVGCSRNPVSGLPAQSQAEGTTAPRFEVIFEHKETRNIGGFTVIRDNRTGQEYLVVTGLNGSPAVVPLDQRPVTPNTGAMRSNFMEQELLAVPR
;
A
#
# COMPACT_ATOMS: atom_id res chain seq x y z
N MET A 1 41.31 -37.73 10.80
CA MET A 1 39.84 -37.63 10.93
C MET A 1 39.55 -36.63 12.04
N VAL A 2 39.16 -35.40 11.68
CA VAL A 2 38.90 -34.30 12.62
C VAL A 2 37.43 -33.94 12.48
N GLY A 3 36.67 -34.11 13.57
CA GLY A 3 35.24 -33.83 13.63
C GLY A 3 34.97 -32.34 13.78
N CYS A 4 34.04 -31.82 12.97
CA CYS A 4 33.51 -30.48 13.12
C CYS A 4 32.39 -30.51 14.17
N SER A 5 32.70 -30.03 15.38
CA SER A 5 31.69 -29.69 16.38
C SER A 5 30.96 -28.42 15.93
N ARG A 6 29.65 -28.51 15.65
CA ARG A 6 28.79 -27.35 15.38
C ARG A 6 27.87 -27.13 16.58
N ASN A 7 28.17 -26.11 17.39
CA ASN A 7 27.15 -25.48 18.22
C ASN A 7 26.22 -24.65 17.31
N PRO A 8 24.88 -24.73 17.46
CA PRO A 8 23.99 -23.83 16.75
C PRO A 8 24.03 -22.45 17.39
N VAL A 9 24.63 -21.48 16.69
CA VAL A 9 24.45 -20.04 16.98
C VAL A 9 23.02 -19.66 16.60
N SER A 10 22.34 -19.00 17.52
CA SER A 10 20.99 -18.45 17.38
C SER A 10 20.80 -17.73 16.04
N GLY A 11 19.88 -18.25 15.23
CA GLY A 11 19.53 -17.70 13.94
C GLY A 11 18.64 -16.48 14.07
N LEU A 12 19.25 -15.31 13.86
CA LEU A 12 18.65 -14.15 13.20
C LEU A 12 19.79 -13.49 12.42
N PRO A 13 19.86 -13.63 11.08
CA PRO A 13 20.86 -12.88 10.33
C PRO A 13 20.48 -11.40 10.40
N ALA A 14 21.39 -10.64 11.02
CA ALA A 14 21.52 -9.20 10.88
C ALA A 14 21.41 -8.81 9.40
N GLN A 15 20.69 -7.71 9.18
CA GLN A 15 20.55 -7.03 7.89
C GLN A 15 21.89 -7.01 7.15
N SER A 16 21.99 -7.79 6.09
CA SER A 16 23.04 -7.64 5.10
C SER A 16 22.68 -6.40 4.27
N GLN A 17 23.37 -5.29 4.54
CA GLN A 17 23.47 -4.17 3.61
C GLN A 17 24.20 -4.69 2.36
N ALA A 18 23.45 -4.84 1.27
CA ALA A 18 24.01 -5.00 -0.06
C ALA A 18 24.00 -3.64 -0.75
N GLU A 19 25.19 -3.10 -1.03
CA GLU A 19 25.41 -1.96 -1.92
C GLU A 19 24.90 -2.27 -3.33
N GLY A 20 24.18 -1.32 -3.91
CA GLY A 20 23.50 -1.41 -5.19
C GLY A 20 22.10 -0.83 -5.07
N THR A 21 22.00 0.51 -5.10
CA THR A 21 20.78 1.29 -4.86
C THR A 21 19.77 1.14 -5.99
N THR A 22 19.29 -0.07 -6.19
CA THR A 22 18.09 -0.35 -6.95
C THR A 22 16.94 0.00 -6.01
N ALA A 23 16.10 0.97 -6.39
CA ALA A 23 14.95 1.34 -5.57
C ALA A 23 14.16 0.08 -5.18
N PRO A 24 13.74 -0.06 -3.91
CA PRO A 24 13.02 -1.24 -3.47
C PRO A 24 11.71 -1.36 -4.27
N ARG A 25 11.43 -2.55 -4.79
CA ARG A 25 10.21 -2.81 -5.57
C ARG A 25 8.96 -2.59 -4.73
N PHE A 26 8.98 -3.00 -3.47
CA PHE A 26 7.87 -2.82 -2.55
C PHE A 26 8.25 -1.79 -1.48
N GLU A 27 7.33 -0.88 -1.20
CA GLU A 27 7.47 0.14 -0.16
C GLU A 27 6.34 -0.02 0.86
N VAL A 28 6.66 0.04 2.14
CA VAL A 28 5.67 0.10 3.21
C VAL A 28 5.17 1.54 3.31
N ILE A 29 3.90 1.77 2.98
CA ILE A 29 3.29 3.10 3.04
C ILE A 29 2.51 3.31 4.33
N PHE A 30 2.13 2.24 5.00
CA PHE A 30 1.48 2.29 6.31
C PHE A 30 1.71 1.00 7.09
N GLU A 31 1.89 1.11 8.39
CA GLU A 31 2.01 -0.03 9.29
C GLU A 31 1.19 0.22 10.55
N HIS A 32 0.39 -0.78 10.92
CA HIS A 32 -0.29 -0.84 12.20
C HIS A 32 0.13 -2.10 12.95
N LYS A 33 0.51 -1.90 14.20
CA LYS A 33 0.93 -2.97 15.10
C LYS A 33 -0.23 -3.93 15.39
N GLU A 34 0.15 -5.05 15.99
CA GLU A 34 -0.80 -6.06 16.43
C GLU A 34 -1.91 -5.47 17.31
N THR A 35 -3.14 -5.81 16.95
CA THR A 35 -4.37 -5.45 17.67
C THR A 35 -4.93 -6.68 18.36
N ARG A 36 -5.81 -6.48 19.34
CA ARG A 36 -6.42 -7.56 20.12
C ARG A 36 -7.19 -8.60 19.30
N ASN A 37 -7.72 -8.22 18.13
CA ASN A 37 -8.72 -9.03 17.42
C ASN A 37 -8.32 -9.43 15.99
N ILE A 38 -7.38 -8.73 15.37
CA ILE A 38 -7.09 -8.87 13.94
C ILE A 38 -5.62 -9.17 13.67
N GLY A 39 -4.80 -9.23 14.73
CA GLY A 39 -3.35 -9.17 14.62
C GLY A 39 -2.89 -7.82 14.06
N GLY A 40 -1.81 -7.80 13.27
CA GLY A 40 -1.25 -6.57 12.68
C GLY A 40 -1.66 -6.39 11.22
N PHE A 41 -1.55 -5.18 10.69
CA PHE A 41 -1.73 -4.97 9.26
C PHE A 41 -0.80 -3.91 8.69
N THR A 42 -0.43 -4.09 7.43
CA THR A 42 0.54 -3.26 6.72
C THR A 42 -0.02 -2.98 5.33
N VAL A 43 0.15 -1.76 4.84
CA VAL A 43 -0.12 -1.43 3.45
C VAL A 43 1.22 -1.29 2.73
N ILE A 44 1.37 -2.06 1.64
CA ILE A 44 2.55 -2.03 0.79
C ILE A 44 2.17 -1.55 -0.61
N ARG A 45 3.07 -0.81 -1.26
CA ARG A 45 2.96 -0.37 -2.65
C ARG A 45 4.00 -1.06 -3.51
N ASP A 46 3.60 -1.64 -4.64
CA ASP A 46 4.53 -2.07 -5.69
C ASP A 46 4.91 -0.86 -6.54
N ASN A 47 6.12 -0.34 -6.36
CA ASN A 47 6.65 0.84 -7.06
C ASN A 47 6.75 0.64 -8.58
N ARG A 48 6.70 -0.60 -9.08
CA ARG A 48 6.68 -0.87 -10.52
C ARG A 48 5.29 -0.72 -11.14
N THR A 49 4.24 -1.03 -10.39
CA THR A 49 2.85 -1.07 -10.91
C THR A 49 1.96 0.02 -10.32
N GLY A 50 2.38 0.65 -9.23
CA GLY A 50 1.54 1.54 -8.42
C GLY A 50 0.47 0.82 -7.60
N GLN A 51 0.34 -0.50 -7.72
CA GLN A 51 -0.67 -1.27 -7.00
C GLN A 51 -0.37 -1.32 -5.51
N GLU A 52 -1.39 -1.05 -4.70
CA GLU A 52 -1.32 -1.14 -3.25
C GLU A 52 -1.97 -2.44 -2.78
N TYR A 53 -1.42 -3.00 -1.71
CA TYR A 53 -1.88 -4.24 -1.11
C TYR A 53 -2.01 -4.05 0.40
N LEU A 54 -3.13 -4.48 0.95
CA LEU A 54 -3.33 -4.66 2.38
C LEU A 54 -2.85 -6.05 2.78
N VAL A 55 -1.85 -6.10 3.64
CA VAL A 55 -1.36 -7.32 4.28
C VAL A 55 -1.92 -7.36 5.69
N VAL A 56 -2.68 -8.39 6.04
CA VAL A 56 -3.18 -8.63 7.40
C VAL A 56 -2.49 -9.87 7.95
N THR A 57 -1.84 -9.73 9.10
CA THR A 57 -1.24 -10.85 9.83
C THR A 57 -2.18 -11.21 10.98
N GLY A 58 -2.88 -12.34 10.87
CA GLY A 58 -3.76 -12.83 11.93
C GLY A 58 -3.00 -13.18 13.22
N LEU A 59 -3.72 -13.29 14.33
CA LEU A 59 -3.15 -13.60 15.66
C LEU A 59 -2.44 -14.96 15.74
N ASN A 60 -2.70 -15.86 14.78
CA ASN A 60 -2.02 -17.13 14.61
C ASN A 60 -0.77 -17.04 13.71
N GLY A 61 -0.37 -15.85 13.29
CA GLY A 61 0.71 -15.61 12.33
C GLY A 61 0.33 -15.88 10.87
N SER A 62 -0.94 -16.14 10.55
CA SER A 62 -1.39 -16.38 9.17
C SER A 62 -1.51 -15.06 8.40
N PRO A 63 -0.79 -14.88 7.28
CA PRO A 63 -0.94 -13.69 6.45
C PRO A 63 -2.12 -13.83 5.48
N ALA A 64 -2.79 -12.71 5.21
CA ALA A 64 -3.73 -12.53 4.11
C ALA A 64 -3.33 -11.28 3.32
N VAL A 65 -3.37 -11.35 1.98
CA VAL A 65 -3.01 -10.25 1.10
C VAL A 65 -4.20 -9.89 0.23
N VAL A 66 -4.60 -8.62 0.25
CA VAL A 66 -5.76 -8.11 -0.48
C VAL A 66 -5.31 -6.92 -1.34
N PRO A 67 -5.52 -6.95 -2.67
CA PRO A 67 -5.27 -5.78 -3.50
C PRO A 67 -6.26 -4.67 -3.14
N LEU A 68 -5.76 -3.44 -3.04
CA LEU A 68 -6.59 -2.26 -2.79
C LEU A 68 -6.98 -1.62 -4.11
N ASP A 69 -8.29 -1.44 -4.32
CA ASP A 69 -8.78 -0.71 -5.47
C ASP A 69 -8.41 0.77 -5.33
N GLN A 70 -7.67 1.30 -6.30
CA GLN A 70 -7.48 2.73 -6.41
C GLN A 70 -8.83 3.35 -6.80
N ARG A 71 -9.52 3.98 -5.85
CA ARG A 71 -10.60 4.89 -6.23
C ARG A 71 -10.00 6.01 -7.06
N PRO A 72 -10.63 6.41 -8.18
CA PRO A 72 -10.26 7.65 -8.85
C PRO A 72 -10.36 8.77 -7.81
N VAL A 73 -9.22 9.36 -7.45
CA VAL A 73 -9.22 10.58 -6.66
C VAL A 73 -9.72 11.65 -7.62
N THR A 74 -11.01 11.99 -7.55
CA THR A 74 -11.49 13.19 -8.26
C THR A 74 -10.72 14.35 -7.65
N PRO A 75 -9.82 15.02 -8.39
CA PRO A 75 -9.17 16.18 -7.85
C PRO A 75 -10.27 17.20 -7.57
N ASN A 76 -10.45 17.56 -6.30
CA ASN A 76 -11.25 18.73 -5.92
C ASN A 76 -10.47 19.96 -6.39
N THR A 77 -10.52 20.23 -7.69
CA THR A 77 -10.06 21.47 -8.29
C THR A 77 -11.10 22.54 -7.95
N GLY A 78 -11.00 23.07 -6.74
CA GLY A 78 -11.61 24.35 -6.38
C GLY A 78 -10.92 25.47 -7.16
N ALA A 79 -11.24 25.61 -8.45
CA ALA A 79 -10.90 26.77 -9.26
C ALA A 79 -11.83 26.85 -10.49
N MET A 80 -12.76 27.82 -10.43
CA MET A 80 -13.40 28.55 -11.52
C MET A 80 -13.68 27.84 -12.85
N ARG A 81 -14.98 27.79 -13.22
CA ARG A 81 -15.44 28.51 -14.41
C ARG A 81 -16.84 29.11 -14.18
N SER A 82 -16.87 30.43 -14.03
CA SER A 82 -18.00 31.28 -14.39
C SER A 82 -18.27 31.17 -15.90
N ASN A 83 -19.53 31.38 -16.27
CA ASN A 83 -20.09 31.56 -17.61
C ASN A 83 -20.58 30.28 -18.32
N PHE A 84 -21.75 29.79 -17.89
CA PHE A 84 -22.70 29.16 -18.80
C PHE A 84 -23.93 30.05 -18.88
N MET A 85 -24.22 30.54 -20.08
CA MET A 85 -25.21 31.58 -20.40
C MET A 85 -26.60 31.26 -19.85
N GLU A 86 -27.19 32.22 -19.13
CA GLU A 86 -28.63 32.43 -19.14
C GLU A 86 -29.04 32.97 -20.53
N GLN A 87 -29.39 32.08 -21.44
CA GLN A 87 -30.27 32.31 -22.60
C GLN A 87 -31.04 30.98 -22.74
N GLU A 88 -32.36 30.87 -22.64
CA GLU A 88 -33.38 31.66 -23.32
C GLU A 88 -34.73 31.40 -22.61
N LEU A 89 -35.46 32.48 -22.30
CA LEU A 89 -36.86 32.45 -21.88
C LEU A 89 -37.73 32.53 -23.16
N LEU A 90 -38.79 31.72 -23.22
CA LEU A 90 -39.93 31.73 -24.18
C LEU A 90 -39.77 31.07 -25.56
N ALA A 91 -40.29 29.85 -25.69
CA ALA A 91 -41.16 29.45 -26.81
C ALA A 91 -41.95 28.17 -26.51
N VAL A 92 -43.17 28.28 -25.98
CA VAL A 92 -44.19 27.22 -26.14
C VAL A 92 -45.37 27.81 -26.91
N PRO A 93 -45.55 27.46 -28.19
CA PRO A 93 -46.80 27.73 -28.88
C PRO A 93 -47.71 26.49 -28.81
N ARG A 94 -48.84 26.65 -28.13
CA ARG A 94 -50.23 26.27 -28.51
C ARG A 94 -51.06 25.87 -27.30
#